data_AF-A0A959BRV7-F1
#
_entry.id   AF-A0A959BRV7-F1
#
_cell.length_a   1.000
_cell.length_b   1.000
_cell.length_c   1.000
_cell.angle_alpha   90.00
_cell.angle_beta   90.00
_cell.angle_gamma   90.00
#
_symmetry.space_group_name_H-M   'P 1'
#
loop_
_entity.id
_entity.type
_entity.pdbx_description
1 polymer ?
#
loop_
_entity_poly.entity_id
_entity_poly.type
_entity_poly.pdbx_seq_one_letter_code
_entity_poly.pdbx_strand_id
1 'polypeptide(L)'
;MKKLTWLFPLLTICFLPNASFSQSQLTEHTLKLDDAANTPAASIEGLAWLTGRWLGEGFGGTLEENWNPPMGGTMVATFRLIEDGKPHFYEICLIEPQGNSLVYKVKHFNPGLSGWEEKDEYVTFPLVRLEPNTAWFNGLTMKLDGNTITHYLAMKQQDGSYKEATLVYHRSTATATPESRDVLSQFKWEGKKIPLMLLGSYHMSNPGADAFNLEADDVLTPKRQAEIEEVVKSLATYKPTRIAIEAPFGDSATVARYQEYLAGKRELRRSEEEQIGFRLAKMLGHETIYPIDVRMNLDQPGLEEVIAADPAEHGPRMASIEELGNNAIAQMDQWLKEGTIADMLYEMNRPEFLDLNYQIYLRIFLPTVEGDNYAGADLVATWHQRNLRIMSNLHQIGLTPEDRVLVVYGQGHVPLFERIAEDSPYFEVVSVLPYLR
;
A
#
# COMPACT_ATOMS: atom_id res chain seq x y z
N MET A 1 45.08 -23.12 33.26
CA MET A 1 43.87 -23.77 32.68
C MET A 1 42.66 -23.37 33.53
N LYS A 2 41.96 -22.31 33.14
CA LYS A 2 40.79 -21.78 33.85
C LYS A 2 39.51 -22.32 33.21
N LYS A 3 38.59 -22.80 34.05
CA LYS A 3 37.27 -23.30 33.69
C LYS A 3 36.27 -22.15 33.52
N LEU A 4 35.35 -22.40 32.61
CA LEU A 4 34.12 -21.71 32.22
C LEU A 4 33.18 -21.42 33.40
N THR A 5 32.50 -20.27 33.40
CA THR A 5 31.09 -20.10 33.84
C THR A 5 30.60 -18.71 33.41
N TRP A 6 29.61 -18.69 32.52
CA TRP A 6 28.86 -17.50 32.12
C TRP A 6 27.66 -17.33 33.07
N LEU A 7 27.48 -16.10 33.59
CA LEU A 7 26.29 -15.64 34.30
C LEU A 7 25.29 -15.11 33.26
N PHE A 8 24.12 -15.74 33.16
CA PHE A 8 22.91 -15.13 32.59
C PHE A 8 22.15 -14.44 33.73
N PRO A 9 21.85 -13.13 33.68
CA PRO A 9 20.91 -12.52 34.58
C PRO A 9 19.48 -12.83 34.10
N LEU A 10 18.65 -13.36 35.00
CA LEU A 10 17.19 -13.40 34.85
C LEU A 10 16.68 -11.96 34.65
N LEU A 11 16.16 -11.66 33.46
CA LEU A 11 15.30 -10.50 33.25
C LEU A 11 13.91 -10.85 33.75
N THR A 12 13.61 -10.45 34.98
CA THR A 12 12.24 -10.46 35.52
C THR A 12 11.43 -9.44 34.74
N ILE A 13 10.64 -9.92 33.76
CA ILE A 13 9.60 -9.11 33.12
C ILE A 13 8.53 -8.87 34.18
N CYS A 14 8.54 -7.68 34.78
CA CYS A 14 7.40 -7.15 35.50
C CYS A 14 6.25 -7.01 34.50
N PHE A 15 5.28 -7.93 34.56
CA PHE A 15 3.95 -7.68 34.01
C PHE A 15 3.37 -6.48 34.75
N LEU A 16 3.41 -5.31 34.11
CA LEU A 16 2.48 -4.24 34.46
C LEU A 16 1.07 -4.79 34.19
N PRO A 17 0.16 -4.80 35.17
CA PRO A 17 -1.22 -5.15 34.88
C PRO A 17 -1.73 -4.10 33.90
N ASN A 18 -2.16 -4.55 32.72
CA ASN A 18 -3.06 -3.76 31.89
C ASN A 18 -4.21 -3.31 32.80
N ALA A 19 -4.29 -2.01 33.07
CA ALA A 19 -5.45 -1.42 33.71
C ALA A 19 -6.64 -1.81 32.82
N SER A 20 -7.40 -2.80 33.27
CA SER A 20 -8.65 -3.18 32.61
C SER A 20 -9.60 -2.03 32.92
N PHE A 21 -9.67 -1.06 32.00
CA PHE A 21 -10.68 -0.01 32.05
C PHE A 21 -12.06 -0.70 32.17
N SER A 22 -12.87 -0.28 33.14
CA SER A 22 -14.16 -0.89 33.43
C SER A 22 -15.14 -0.58 32.29
N GLN A 23 -15.16 -1.44 31.28
CA GLN A 23 -16.04 -1.36 30.13
C GLN A 23 -16.75 -2.69 29.92
N SER A 24 -18.02 -2.63 29.52
CA SER A 24 -18.83 -3.80 29.19
C SER A 24 -19.38 -3.69 27.78
N GLN A 25 -19.66 -4.83 27.16
CA GLN A 25 -20.30 -4.87 25.85
C GLN A 25 -21.76 -4.42 25.97
N LEU A 26 -22.19 -3.42 25.19
CA LEU A 26 -23.56 -2.91 25.24
C LEU A 26 -24.46 -3.53 24.16
N THR A 27 -23.93 -3.71 22.96
CA THR A 27 -24.55 -4.40 21.81
C THR A 27 -23.47 -5.15 21.04
N GLU A 28 -23.69 -5.67 19.82
CA GLU A 28 -22.67 -6.45 19.11
C GLU A 28 -21.37 -5.67 18.86
N HIS A 29 -21.46 -4.37 18.56
CA HIS A 29 -20.30 -3.57 18.17
C HIS A 29 -20.02 -2.37 19.10
N THR A 30 -20.92 -2.06 20.04
CA THR A 30 -20.75 -0.91 20.95
C THR A 30 -20.39 -1.32 22.38
N LEU A 31 -19.63 -0.44 23.04
CA LEU A 31 -19.20 -0.58 24.44
C LEU A 31 -19.93 0.40 25.33
N LYS A 32 -20.08 0.03 26.60
CA LYS A 32 -20.55 0.86 27.70
C LYS A 32 -19.38 1.20 28.63
N LEU A 33 -19.28 2.45 29.02
CA LEU A 33 -18.42 2.91 30.11
C LEU A 33 -19.11 2.61 31.44
N ASP A 34 -18.54 1.72 32.25
CA ASP A 34 -19.14 1.36 33.54
C ASP A 34 -18.73 2.30 34.67
N ASP A 35 -17.59 2.98 34.54
CA ASP A 35 -17.13 4.01 35.48
C ASP A 35 -16.65 5.26 34.72
N ALA A 36 -17.36 6.36 34.92
CA ALA A 36 -17.08 7.64 34.27
C ALA A 36 -15.72 8.25 34.66
N ALA A 37 -15.10 7.79 35.75
CA ALA A 37 -13.78 8.23 36.17
C ALA A 37 -12.63 7.55 35.39
N ASN A 38 -12.93 6.49 34.62
CA ASN A 38 -11.93 5.61 34.02
C ASN A 38 -11.96 5.64 32.48
N THR A 39 -11.72 6.81 31.91
CA THR A 39 -11.54 7.00 30.46
C THR A 39 -10.09 6.84 30.03
N PRO A 40 -9.78 6.28 28.84
CA PRO A 40 -8.41 6.14 28.36
C PRO A 40 -7.79 7.49 28.01
N ALA A 41 -6.47 7.64 28.17
CA ALA A 41 -5.79 8.81 27.67
C ALA A 41 -5.84 8.84 26.13
N ALA A 42 -6.22 9.98 25.54
CA ALA A 42 -6.38 10.12 24.10
C ALA A 42 -6.11 11.55 23.62
N SER A 43 -5.68 11.67 22.36
CA SER A 43 -5.46 12.94 21.68
C SER A 43 -6.40 13.06 20.49
N ILE A 44 -6.86 14.27 20.18
CA ILE A 44 -7.81 14.53 19.10
C ILE A 44 -7.24 14.12 17.72
N GLU A 45 -5.92 14.16 17.57
CA GLU A 45 -5.19 13.74 16.37
C GLU A 45 -5.38 12.24 16.07
N GLY A 46 -5.66 11.43 17.10
CA GLY A 46 -5.99 10.02 16.95
C GLY A 46 -7.33 9.76 16.24
N LEU A 47 -8.11 10.82 15.99
CA LEU A 47 -9.38 10.78 15.24
C LEU A 47 -9.28 11.49 13.89
N ALA A 48 -8.08 11.91 13.46
CA ALA A 48 -7.88 12.62 12.18
C ALA A 48 -8.42 11.84 10.97
N TRP A 49 -8.53 10.52 11.07
CA TRP A 49 -9.09 9.63 10.04
C TRP A 49 -10.59 9.88 9.75
N LEU A 50 -11.34 10.49 10.68
CA LEU A 50 -12.74 10.90 10.47
C LEU A 50 -12.86 12.07 9.48
N THR A 51 -11.81 12.86 9.29
CA THR A 51 -11.82 14.08 8.46
C THR A 51 -12.37 13.80 7.06
N GLY A 52 -13.32 14.61 6.60
CA GLY A 52 -13.85 14.56 5.25
C GLY A 52 -15.38 14.59 5.19
N ARG A 53 -15.89 14.44 3.96
CA ARG A 53 -17.32 14.31 3.68
C ARG A 53 -17.69 12.85 3.49
N TRP A 54 -18.81 12.46 4.06
CA TRP A 54 -19.28 11.09 4.16
C TRP A 54 -20.76 11.03 3.77
N LEU A 55 -21.13 10.09 2.90
CA LEU A 55 -22.50 9.91 2.44
C LEU A 55 -22.95 8.47 2.69
N GLY A 56 -24.14 8.30 3.20
CA GLY A 56 -24.70 6.98 3.52
C GLY A 56 -26.21 6.93 3.33
N GLU A 57 -26.78 5.77 3.62
CA GLU A 57 -28.22 5.56 3.73
C GLU A 57 -28.53 5.02 5.12
N GLY A 58 -29.61 5.52 5.73
CA GLY A 58 -30.05 5.09 7.05
C GLY A 58 -31.27 5.84 7.52
N PHE A 59 -31.98 5.28 8.49
CA PHE A 59 -33.22 5.84 9.04
C PHE A 59 -34.30 6.17 7.99
N GLY A 60 -34.28 5.52 6.82
CA GLY A 60 -35.25 5.77 5.74
C GLY A 60 -34.85 6.85 4.73
N GLY A 61 -33.67 7.46 4.87
CA GLY A 61 -33.19 8.51 3.96
C GLY A 61 -31.68 8.52 3.72
N THR A 62 -31.22 9.59 3.07
CA THR A 62 -29.81 9.84 2.80
C THR A 62 -29.16 10.57 3.96
N LEU A 63 -28.05 10.04 4.46
CA LEU A 63 -27.23 10.63 5.50
C LEU A 63 -26.05 11.37 4.87
N GLU A 64 -25.72 12.54 5.40
CA GLU A 64 -24.46 13.22 5.09
C GLU A 64 -23.79 13.71 6.37
N GLU A 65 -22.51 13.38 6.53
CA GLU A 65 -21.64 13.90 7.57
C GLU A 65 -20.45 14.63 6.98
N ASN A 66 -20.09 15.78 7.54
CA ASN A 66 -18.89 16.53 7.17
C ASN A 66 -18.05 16.81 8.41
N TRP A 67 -16.88 16.18 8.52
CA TRP A 67 -15.91 16.33 9.61
C TRP A 67 -14.75 17.23 9.20
N ASN A 68 -14.51 18.27 10.00
CA ASN A 68 -13.32 19.11 9.87
C ASN A 68 -12.08 18.42 10.44
N PRO A 69 -10.87 18.74 9.96
CA PRO A 69 -9.63 18.29 10.58
C PRO A 69 -9.53 18.71 12.05
N PRO A 70 -8.81 17.95 12.90
CA PRO A 70 -8.46 18.40 14.24
C PRO A 70 -7.81 19.78 14.22
N MET A 71 -8.36 20.73 14.95
CA MET A 71 -7.82 22.09 15.06
C MET A 71 -8.17 22.69 16.43
N GLY A 72 -7.18 23.30 17.07
CA GLY A 72 -7.37 23.90 18.40
C GLY A 72 -7.75 22.90 19.49
N GLY A 73 -7.37 21.63 19.35
CA GLY A 73 -7.71 20.56 20.30
C GLY A 73 -9.10 19.95 20.10
N THR A 74 -9.86 20.36 19.09
CA THR A 74 -11.23 19.89 18.83
C THR A 74 -11.43 19.42 17.40
N MET A 75 -12.50 18.65 17.17
CA MET A 75 -13.05 18.36 15.84
C MET A 75 -14.54 18.69 15.82
N VAL A 76 -14.99 19.35 14.76
CA VAL A 76 -16.39 19.71 14.56
C VAL A 76 -16.93 19.01 13.32
N ALA A 77 -18.15 18.53 13.40
CA ALA A 77 -18.90 18.02 12.27
C ALA A 77 -20.31 18.59 12.17
N THR A 78 -20.85 18.47 10.96
CA THR A 78 -22.28 18.65 10.69
C THR A 78 -22.84 17.37 10.11
N PHE A 79 -24.05 17.01 10.53
CA PHE A 79 -24.83 15.91 9.98
C PHE A 79 -26.13 16.45 9.39
N ARG A 80 -26.65 15.77 8.36
CA ARG A 80 -28.05 15.93 7.93
C ARG A 80 -28.64 14.60 7.46
N LEU A 81 -29.90 14.38 7.80
CA LEU A 81 -30.76 13.36 7.18
C LEU A 81 -31.65 14.04 6.14
N ILE A 82 -31.71 13.47 4.94
CA ILE A 82 -32.57 13.90 3.83
C ILE A 82 -33.57 12.78 3.51
N GLU A 83 -34.86 13.09 3.58
CA GLU A 83 -35.94 12.20 3.18
C GLU A 83 -36.77 12.90 2.09
N ASP A 84 -37.14 12.17 1.03
CA ASP A 84 -37.90 12.72 -0.11
C ASP A 84 -37.33 14.03 -0.69
N GLY A 85 -36.00 14.15 -0.71
CA GLY A 85 -35.28 15.32 -1.22
C GLY A 85 -35.33 16.56 -0.30
N LYS A 86 -35.85 16.43 0.93
CA LYS A 86 -35.93 17.52 1.91
C LYS A 86 -35.19 17.15 3.20
N PRO A 87 -34.58 18.13 3.90
CA PRO A 87 -33.98 17.87 5.21
C PRO A 87 -35.03 17.38 6.22
N HIS A 88 -34.77 16.25 6.88
CA HIS A 88 -35.55 15.79 8.04
C HIS A 88 -35.04 16.44 9.32
N PHE A 89 -33.73 16.40 9.58
CA PHE A 89 -33.06 17.07 10.70
C PHE A 89 -31.56 17.24 10.43
N TYR A 90 -30.91 18.02 11.30
CA TYR A 90 -29.47 18.28 11.32
C TYR A 90 -28.87 17.93 12.67
N GLU A 91 -27.56 17.70 12.70
CA GLU A 91 -26.78 17.71 13.94
C GLU A 91 -25.57 18.62 13.81
N ILE A 92 -25.18 19.22 14.94
CA ILE A 92 -23.84 19.76 15.15
C ILE A 92 -23.12 18.85 16.14
N CYS A 93 -21.95 18.40 15.73
CA CYS A 93 -21.17 17.36 16.34
C CYS A 93 -19.84 17.95 16.80
N LEU A 94 -19.42 17.70 18.03
CA LEU A 94 -18.18 18.23 18.60
C LEU A 94 -17.45 17.13 19.36
N ILE A 95 -16.19 16.88 19.00
CA ILE A 95 -15.28 16.07 19.80
C ILE A 95 -14.25 17.01 20.43
N GLU A 96 -14.13 16.96 21.75
CA GLU A 96 -13.23 17.83 22.51
C GLU A 96 -12.59 17.09 23.70
N PRO A 97 -11.53 17.65 24.30
CA PRO A 97 -10.89 17.05 25.46
C PRO A 97 -11.81 17.06 26.68
N GLN A 98 -11.83 15.94 27.41
CA GLN A 98 -12.42 15.83 28.74
C GLN A 98 -11.36 15.22 29.67
N GLY A 99 -10.71 16.08 30.48
CA GLY A 99 -9.55 15.67 31.26
C GLY A 99 -8.37 15.28 30.36
N ASN A 100 -7.88 14.05 30.49
CA ASN A 100 -6.84 13.47 29.63
C ASN A 100 -7.40 12.62 28.48
N SER A 101 -8.73 12.60 28.32
CA SER A 101 -9.46 11.82 27.32
C SER A 101 -10.27 12.71 26.38
N LEU A 102 -11.20 12.12 25.63
CA LEU A 102 -12.09 12.81 24.69
C LEU A 102 -13.56 12.55 25.03
N VAL A 103 -14.43 13.50 24.68
CA VAL A 103 -15.88 13.35 24.71
C VAL A 103 -16.47 13.76 23.37
N TYR A 104 -17.44 12.97 22.87
CA TYR A 104 -18.24 13.33 21.71
C TYR A 104 -19.57 13.95 22.15
N LYS A 105 -19.93 15.11 21.61
CA LYS A 105 -21.15 15.85 21.90
C LYS A 105 -21.96 16.04 20.64
N VAL A 106 -23.28 15.91 20.76
CA VAL A 106 -24.23 16.06 19.66
C VAL A 106 -25.38 16.94 20.08
N LYS A 107 -25.78 17.87 19.20
CA LYS A 107 -27.00 18.65 19.36
C LYS A 107 -27.82 18.57 18.08
N HIS A 108 -29.12 18.29 18.22
CA HIS A 108 -30.02 18.06 17.10
C HIS A 108 -30.85 19.30 16.79
N PHE A 109 -31.16 19.50 15.51
CA PHE A 109 -31.93 20.64 15.03
C PHE A 109 -32.96 20.23 13.98
N ASN A 110 -34.18 20.78 14.08
CA ASN A 110 -35.16 20.70 13.01
C ASN A 110 -34.75 21.56 11.79
N PRO A 111 -35.38 21.36 10.62
CA PRO A 111 -35.39 22.33 9.54
C PRO A 111 -35.80 23.72 10.07
N GLY A 112 -34.92 24.71 9.91
CA GLY A 112 -35.09 26.05 10.50
C GLY A 112 -34.33 26.30 11.81
N LEU A 113 -33.47 25.37 12.24
CA LEU A 113 -32.50 25.52 13.34
C LEU A 113 -33.09 25.64 14.76
N SER A 114 -34.32 25.20 14.98
CA SER A 114 -34.81 25.00 16.35
C SER A 114 -34.18 23.73 16.95
N GLY A 115 -33.54 23.84 18.11
CA GLY A 115 -32.89 22.70 18.78
C GLY A 115 -33.89 21.73 19.43
N TRP A 116 -33.51 20.45 19.53
CA TRP A 116 -34.26 19.44 20.29
C TRP A 116 -33.91 19.48 21.78
N GLU A 117 -32.63 19.59 22.10
CA GLU A 117 -32.15 19.79 23.45
C GLU A 117 -32.37 21.25 23.89
N GLU A 118 -32.56 21.44 25.20
CA GLU A 118 -32.61 22.77 25.82
C GLU A 118 -31.36 23.59 25.45
N LYS A 119 -31.45 24.92 25.61
CA LYS A 119 -30.46 25.87 25.10
C LYS A 119 -29.00 25.47 25.39
N ASP A 120 -28.70 25.10 26.63
CA ASP A 120 -27.36 24.79 27.10
C ASP A 120 -27.11 23.27 27.23
N GLU A 121 -28.04 22.43 26.75
CA GLU A 121 -27.97 20.97 26.81
C GLU A 121 -27.55 20.34 25.47
N TYR A 122 -26.99 19.14 25.55
CA TYR A 122 -26.53 18.31 24.41
C TYR A 122 -26.40 16.85 24.83
N VAL A 123 -26.41 15.93 23.86
CA VAL A 123 -26.12 14.50 24.10
C VAL A 123 -24.60 14.31 24.20
N THR A 124 -24.13 13.44 25.09
CA THR A 124 -22.69 13.16 25.27
C THR A 124 -22.37 11.67 25.22
N PHE A 125 -21.22 11.35 24.62
CA PHE A 125 -20.65 10.02 24.54
C PHE A 125 -19.18 10.11 24.96
N PRO A 126 -18.83 9.81 26.22
CA PRO A 126 -17.44 9.74 26.66
C PRO A 126 -16.67 8.65 25.92
N LEU A 127 -15.38 8.87 25.66
CA LEU A 127 -14.51 7.88 25.02
C LEU A 127 -14.30 6.66 25.95
N VAL A 128 -14.46 5.47 25.38
CA VAL A 128 -14.24 4.17 26.04
C VAL A 128 -12.93 3.55 25.58
N ARG A 129 -12.67 3.57 24.26
CA ARG A 129 -11.46 2.98 23.66
C ARG A 129 -11.12 3.67 22.34
N LEU A 130 -9.84 3.78 22.03
CA LEU A 130 -9.33 4.31 20.77
C LEU A 130 -8.26 3.39 20.19
N GLU A 131 -8.41 3.09 18.90
CA GLU A 131 -7.47 2.34 18.06
C GLU A 131 -7.26 3.07 16.73
N PRO A 132 -6.22 2.76 15.93
CA PRO A 132 -5.84 3.53 14.75
C PRO A 132 -6.96 3.85 13.75
N ASN A 133 -7.97 2.99 13.65
CA ASN A 133 -9.12 3.16 12.74
C ASN A 133 -10.47 2.89 13.43
N THR A 134 -10.52 2.88 14.76
CA THR A 134 -11.78 2.62 15.48
C THR A 134 -11.83 3.36 16.79
N ALA A 135 -12.90 4.11 17.00
CA ALA A 135 -13.19 4.82 18.23
C ALA A 135 -14.49 4.27 18.83
N TRP A 136 -14.42 3.83 20.07
CA TRP A 136 -15.58 3.47 20.87
C TRP A 136 -15.84 4.60 21.85
N PHE A 137 -16.93 5.31 21.64
CA PHE A 137 -17.57 6.13 22.65
C PHE A 137 -18.68 5.33 23.33
N ASN A 138 -19.13 5.77 24.50
CA ASN A 138 -20.13 5.05 25.28
C ASN A 138 -21.46 4.91 24.51
N GLY A 139 -21.73 3.72 23.97
CA GLY A 139 -22.89 3.41 23.13
C GLY A 139 -22.77 3.79 21.66
N LEU A 140 -21.59 4.21 21.19
CA LEU A 140 -21.32 4.55 19.80
C LEU A 140 -19.94 4.05 19.38
N THR A 141 -19.88 3.31 18.27
CA THR A 141 -18.60 2.91 17.66
C THR A 141 -18.49 3.51 16.28
N MET A 142 -17.37 4.17 16.00
CA MET A 142 -17.01 4.66 14.68
C MET A 142 -15.82 3.84 14.18
N LYS A 143 -15.96 3.17 13.03
CA LYS A 143 -14.91 2.34 12.44
C LYS A 143 -14.64 2.73 10.99
N LEU A 144 -13.37 2.94 10.65
CA LEU A 144 -12.92 3.15 9.28
C LEU A 144 -12.40 1.83 8.67
N ASP A 145 -12.83 1.55 7.45
CA ASP A 145 -12.30 0.49 6.59
C ASP A 145 -12.18 1.02 5.15
N GLY A 146 -10.94 1.26 4.71
CA GLY A 146 -10.64 1.92 3.44
C GLY A 146 -11.31 3.30 3.32
N ASN A 147 -12.27 3.42 2.40
CA ASN A 147 -13.07 4.65 2.19
C ASN A 147 -14.49 4.56 2.78
N THR A 148 -14.71 3.68 3.74
CA THR A 148 -16.01 3.46 4.38
C THR A 148 -15.91 3.68 5.88
N ILE A 149 -16.80 4.50 6.42
CA ILE A 149 -17.02 4.60 7.87
C ILE A 149 -18.30 3.87 8.21
N THR A 150 -18.25 3.02 9.23
CA THR A 150 -19.45 2.44 9.85
C THR A 150 -19.62 3.00 11.25
N HIS A 151 -20.79 3.59 11.50
CA HIS A 151 -21.25 3.95 12.84
C HIS A 151 -22.19 2.87 13.36
N TYR A 152 -21.90 2.36 14.55
CA TYR A 152 -22.79 1.48 15.30
C TYR A 152 -23.32 2.27 16.49
N LEU A 153 -24.63 2.47 16.57
CA LEU A 153 -25.26 3.26 17.62
C LEU A 153 -26.21 2.38 18.44
N ALA A 154 -25.98 2.29 19.74
CA ALA A 154 -26.88 1.60 20.65
C ALA A 154 -28.09 2.49 21.01
N MET A 155 -29.24 2.17 20.44
CA MET A 155 -30.49 2.88 20.68
C MET A 155 -31.29 2.21 21.79
N LYS A 156 -31.48 2.90 22.91
CA LYS A 156 -32.31 2.41 24.01
C LYS A 156 -33.78 2.35 23.59
N GLN A 157 -34.39 1.19 23.82
CA GLN A 157 -35.80 0.91 23.56
C GLN A 157 -36.66 1.25 24.78
N GLN A 158 -37.99 1.31 24.59
CA GLN A 158 -38.95 1.60 25.67
C GLN A 158 -38.90 0.59 26.82
N ASP A 159 -38.57 -0.68 26.52
CA ASP A 159 -38.42 -1.75 27.52
C ASP A 159 -37.07 -1.73 28.26
N GLY A 160 -36.20 -0.77 27.95
CA GLY A 160 -34.88 -0.61 28.53
C GLY A 160 -33.76 -1.43 27.86
N SER A 161 -34.09 -2.27 26.87
CA SER A 161 -33.09 -2.96 26.04
C SER A 161 -32.41 -2.00 25.06
N TYR A 162 -31.32 -2.43 24.42
CA TYR A 162 -30.64 -1.67 23.36
C TYR A 162 -30.77 -2.40 22.03
N LYS A 163 -31.09 -1.65 20.97
CA LYS A 163 -31.02 -2.10 19.59
C LYS A 163 -29.90 -1.33 18.88
N GLU A 164 -29.02 -2.05 18.20
CA GLU A 164 -27.97 -1.42 17.41
C GLU A 164 -28.53 -0.92 16.07
N ALA A 165 -28.25 0.33 15.74
CA ALA A 165 -28.36 0.87 14.39
C ALA A 165 -26.98 0.88 13.72
N THR A 166 -26.91 0.39 12.49
CA THR A 166 -25.70 0.43 11.66
C THR A 166 -25.89 1.47 10.57
N LEU A 167 -25.04 2.49 10.57
CA LEU A 167 -25.02 3.54 9.56
C LEU A 167 -23.71 3.43 8.80
N VAL A 168 -23.80 3.14 7.49
CA VAL A 168 -22.64 2.96 6.63
C VAL A 168 -22.50 4.17 5.75
N TYR A 169 -21.33 4.79 5.78
CA TYR A 169 -20.99 5.95 4.99
C TYR A 169 -19.80 5.67 4.09
N HIS A 170 -19.80 6.24 2.91
CA HIS A 170 -18.67 6.22 1.98
C HIS A 170 -18.10 7.62 1.82
N ARG A 171 -16.77 7.71 1.78
CA ARG A 171 -16.04 8.95 1.58
C ARG A 171 -16.45 9.56 0.24
N SER A 172 -16.97 10.78 0.28
CA SER A 172 -17.30 11.54 -0.91
C SER A 172 -16.24 12.60 -1.14
N THR A 173 -15.44 12.42 -2.19
CA THR A 173 -14.51 13.42 -2.72
C THR A 173 -15.21 14.43 -3.63
N ALA A 174 -16.50 14.24 -3.89
CA ALA A 174 -17.24 14.91 -4.93
C ALA A 174 -18.05 16.10 -4.40
N THR A 175 -17.77 17.29 -4.90
CA THR A 175 -18.73 18.42 -5.00
C THR A 175 -19.75 18.22 -6.13
N ALA A 176 -19.83 17.00 -6.68
CA ALA A 176 -20.53 16.68 -7.91
C ALA A 176 -22.06 16.61 -7.68
N THR A 177 -22.82 17.35 -8.48
CA THR A 177 -24.29 17.35 -8.54
C THR A 177 -24.84 15.96 -8.92
N PRO A 178 -26.13 15.66 -8.67
CA PRO A 178 -26.75 14.40 -9.08
C PRO A 178 -26.53 14.04 -10.56
N GLU A 179 -26.53 15.04 -11.46
CA GLU A 179 -26.27 14.85 -12.90
C GLU A 179 -24.84 14.36 -13.17
N SER A 180 -23.86 14.93 -12.46
CA SER A 180 -22.47 14.45 -12.56
C SER A 180 -22.28 13.06 -11.92
N ARG A 181 -23.11 12.63 -10.97
CA ARG A 181 -23.06 11.26 -10.44
C ARG A 181 -23.52 10.23 -11.48
N ASP A 182 -24.52 10.55 -12.28
CA ASP A 182 -25.01 9.67 -13.36
C ASP A 182 -23.99 9.53 -14.49
N VAL A 183 -23.29 10.60 -14.84
CA VAL A 183 -22.19 10.53 -15.81
C VAL A 183 -21.00 9.75 -15.22
N LEU A 184 -20.60 10.04 -13.98
CA LEU A 184 -19.46 9.37 -13.35
C LEU A 184 -19.72 7.87 -13.09
N SER A 185 -20.96 7.48 -12.81
CA SER A 185 -21.33 6.05 -12.64
C SER A 185 -21.17 5.27 -13.94
N GLN A 186 -21.40 5.88 -15.11
CA GLN A 186 -21.17 5.26 -16.42
C GLN A 186 -19.69 4.97 -16.70
N PHE A 187 -18.78 5.74 -16.11
CA PHE A 187 -17.33 5.53 -16.22
C PHE A 187 -16.75 4.75 -15.04
N LYS A 188 -17.57 4.33 -14.08
CA LYS A 188 -17.12 3.54 -12.94
C LYS A 188 -16.81 2.13 -13.42
N TRP A 189 -15.59 1.68 -13.14
CA TRP A 189 -15.20 0.30 -13.38
C TRP A 189 -15.74 -0.60 -12.26
N GLU A 190 -16.49 -1.63 -12.63
CA GLU A 190 -17.16 -2.57 -11.71
C GLU A 190 -16.49 -3.97 -11.68
N GLY A 191 -15.30 -4.11 -12.27
CA GLY A 191 -14.56 -5.37 -12.22
C GLY A 191 -14.04 -5.68 -10.81
N LYS A 192 -13.68 -6.95 -10.58
CA LYS A 192 -12.90 -7.33 -9.40
C LYS A 192 -11.41 -7.15 -9.72
N LYS A 193 -10.69 -6.46 -8.84
CA LYS A 193 -9.24 -6.24 -8.99
C LYS A 193 -8.47 -7.54 -8.85
N ILE A 194 -7.45 -7.71 -9.68
CA ILE A 194 -6.55 -8.85 -9.66
C ILE A 194 -5.38 -8.52 -8.71
N PRO A 195 -5.15 -9.30 -7.65
CA PRO A 195 -3.98 -9.13 -6.80
C PRO A 195 -2.69 -9.29 -7.61
N LEU A 196 -1.81 -8.28 -7.53
CA LEU A 196 -0.54 -8.22 -8.24
C LEU A 196 0.59 -7.96 -7.26
N MET A 197 1.46 -8.94 -7.08
CA MET A 197 2.71 -8.81 -6.35
C MET A 197 3.87 -8.58 -7.32
N LEU A 198 4.68 -7.58 -7.04
CA LEU A 198 5.87 -7.23 -7.82
C LEU A 198 7.10 -7.53 -6.97
N LEU A 199 7.99 -8.38 -7.47
CA LEU A 199 9.28 -8.67 -6.88
C LEU A 199 10.38 -8.08 -7.75
N GLY A 200 10.97 -6.99 -7.28
CA GLY A 200 12.19 -6.39 -7.81
C GLY A 200 13.41 -7.24 -7.45
N SER A 201 14.17 -7.66 -8.46
CA SER A 201 15.41 -8.42 -8.29
C SER A 201 16.61 -7.67 -8.88
N TYR A 202 17.80 -8.11 -8.48
CA TYR A 202 19.05 -7.80 -9.19
C TYR A 202 19.31 -8.90 -10.23
N HIS A 203 20.11 -8.60 -11.24
CA HIS A 203 20.53 -9.62 -12.22
C HIS A 203 21.48 -10.63 -11.54
N MET A 204 20.95 -11.81 -11.23
CA MET A 204 21.70 -12.87 -10.54
C MET A 204 22.69 -13.55 -11.49
N SER A 205 22.38 -13.53 -12.78
CA SER A 205 23.40 -13.71 -13.81
C SER A 205 24.18 -12.41 -13.87
N ASN A 206 25.37 -12.37 -13.28
CA ASN A 206 26.30 -11.26 -13.48
C ASN A 206 27.25 -11.59 -14.65
N PRO A 207 26.89 -11.30 -15.92
CA PRO A 207 27.75 -11.56 -17.06
C PRO A 207 28.91 -10.55 -17.18
N GLY A 208 28.96 -9.50 -16.34
CA GLY A 208 29.97 -8.44 -16.43
C GLY A 208 29.75 -7.47 -17.59
N ALA A 209 28.54 -7.40 -18.15
CA ALA A 209 28.22 -6.66 -19.37
C ALA A 209 27.52 -5.31 -19.12
N ASP A 210 27.11 -5.04 -17.88
CA ASP A 210 26.46 -3.79 -17.51
C ASP A 210 27.50 -2.72 -17.15
N ALA A 211 27.09 -1.44 -17.19
CA ALA A 211 27.96 -0.32 -16.79
C ALA A 211 28.37 -0.41 -15.30
N PHE A 212 27.55 -1.07 -14.48
CA PHE A 212 27.80 -1.32 -13.07
C PHE A 212 27.55 -2.81 -12.78
N ASN A 213 28.58 -3.54 -12.34
CA ASN A 213 28.48 -4.98 -12.09
C ASN A 213 28.69 -5.28 -10.60
N LEU A 214 27.79 -6.09 -10.03
CA LEU A 214 27.84 -6.50 -8.62
C LEU A 214 28.80 -7.68 -8.42
N GLU A 215 29.88 -7.52 -7.65
CA GLU A 215 30.77 -8.63 -7.26
C GLU A 215 30.12 -9.52 -6.17
N ALA A 216 29.09 -10.27 -6.55
CA ALA A 216 28.42 -11.24 -5.68
C ALA A 216 29.06 -12.64 -5.74
N ASP A 217 28.93 -13.42 -4.65
CA ASP A 217 29.24 -14.84 -4.68
C ASP A 217 28.25 -15.62 -5.58
N ASP A 218 28.70 -16.75 -6.13
CA ASP A 218 27.90 -17.50 -7.10
C ASP A 218 26.59 -17.97 -6.45
N VAL A 219 25.47 -17.59 -7.05
CA VAL A 219 24.12 -17.96 -6.58
C VAL A 219 23.90 -19.48 -6.60
N LEU A 220 24.71 -20.24 -7.35
CA LEU A 220 24.69 -21.70 -7.37
C LEU A 220 25.43 -22.36 -6.20
N THR A 221 26.07 -21.59 -5.31
CA THR A 221 26.70 -22.14 -4.11
C THR A 221 25.65 -22.78 -3.18
N PRO A 222 25.98 -23.84 -2.42
CA PRO A 222 25.02 -24.50 -1.53
C PRO A 222 24.34 -23.56 -0.53
N LYS A 223 25.07 -22.54 -0.02
CA LYS A 223 24.52 -21.51 0.86
C LYS A 223 23.42 -20.71 0.16
N ARG A 224 23.72 -20.10 -1.00
CA ARG A 224 22.77 -19.26 -1.73
C ARG A 224 21.58 -20.05 -2.28
N GLN A 225 21.79 -21.30 -2.66
CA GLN A 225 20.72 -22.20 -3.07
C GLN A 225 19.72 -22.46 -1.93
N ALA A 226 20.20 -22.65 -0.70
CA ALA A 226 19.32 -22.80 0.47
C ALA A 226 18.54 -21.51 0.76
N GLU A 227 19.20 -20.35 0.71
CA GLU A 227 18.55 -19.04 0.90
C GLU A 227 17.47 -18.77 -0.16
N ILE A 228 17.74 -19.08 -1.44
CA ILE A 228 16.77 -18.97 -2.54
C ILE A 228 15.58 -19.91 -2.29
N GLU A 229 15.80 -21.12 -1.80
CA GLU A 229 14.70 -22.04 -1.48
C GLU A 229 13.81 -21.53 -0.34
N GLU A 230 14.37 -20.82 0.64
CA GLU A 230 13.60 -20.16 1.70
C GLU A 230 12.74 -19.03 1.13
N VAL A 231 13.32 -18.17 0.28
CA VAL A 231 12.57 -17.12 -0.45
C VAL A 231 11.43 -17.73 -1.26
N VAL A 232 11.70 -18.79 -2.04
CA VAL A 232 10.67 -19.46 -2.85
C VAL A 232 9.56 -20.06 -1.98
N LYS A 233 9.90 -20.71 -0.86
CA LYS A 233 8.90 -21.25 0.08
C LYS A 233 8.04 -20.13 0.68
N SER A 234 8.65 -19.01 1.02
CA SER A 234 7.93 -17.86 1.57
C SER A 234 6.98 -17.25 0.53
N LEU A 235 7.45 -16.99 -0.69
CA LEU A 235 6.62 -16.51 -1.80
C LEU A 235 5.49 -17.48 -2.16
N ALA A 236 5.69 -18.79 -2.00
CA ALA A 236 4.64 -19.79 -2.22
C ALA A 236 3.43 -19.62 -1.29
N THR A 237 3.59 -18.97 -0.13
CA THR A 237 2.48 -18.68 0.79
C THR A 237 1.49 -17.65 0.23
N TYR A 238 1.92 -16.79 -0.70
CA TYR A 238 1.04 -15.91 -1.48
C TYR A 238 0.17 -16.71 -2.46
N LYS A 239 0.55 -17.95 -2.78
CA LYS A 239 -0.14 -18.85 -3.70
C LYS A 239 -0.42 -18.17 -5.06
N PRO A 240 0.57 -17.57 -5.73
CA PRO A 240 0.36 -17.00 -7.06
C PRO A 240 -0.15 -18.08 -8.00
N THR A 241 -1.13 -17.76 -8.83
CA THR A 241 -1.65 -18.65 -9.89
C THR A 241 -0.98 -18.36 -11.23
N ARG A 242 -0.39 -17.18 -11.38
CA ARG A 242 0.38 -16.75 -12.56
C ARG A 242 1.71 -16.18 -12.10
N ILE A 243 2.79 -16.61 -12.74
CA ILE A 243 4.14 -16.12 -12.46
C ILE A 243 4.72 -15.60 -13.78
N ALA A 244 4.85 -14.28 -13.86
CA ALA A 244 5.45 -13.59 -14.99
C ALA A 244 6.91 -13.25 -14.71
N ILE A 245 7.75 -13.27 -15.74
CA ILE A 245 9.21 -13.13 -15.63
C ILE A 245 9.76 -12.18 -16.69
N GLU A 246 10.94 -11.60 -16.40
CA GLU A 246 11.75 -10.79 -17.31
C GLU A 246 12.39 -11.62 -18.44
N ALA A 247 11.55 -12.18 -19.29
CA ALA A 247 11.97 -12.80 -20.54
C ALA A 247 11.13 -12.24 -21.69
N PRO A 248 11.67 -12.15 -22.93
CA PRO A 248 10.95 -11.53 -24.04
C PRO A 248 9.57 -12.14 -24.26
N PHE A 249 8.54 -11.30 -24.38
CA PHE A 249 7.17 -11.75 -24.61
C PHE A 249 7.06 -12.61 -25.86
N GLY A 250 6.37 -13.74 -25.74
CA GLY A 250 6.25 -14.73 -26.82
C GLY A 250 7.49 -15.63 -27.01
N ASP A 251 8.52 -15.54 -26.16
CA ASP A 251 9.69 -16.40 -26.24
C ASP A 251 9.37 -17.86 -25.87
N SER A 252 9.15 -18.68 -26.89
CA SER A 252 8.93 -20.12 -26.74
C SER A 252 10.14 -20.86 -26.20
N ALA A 253 11.36 -20.32 -26.35
CA ALA A 253 12.57 -20.96 -25.81
C ALA A 253 12.60 -20.91 -24.29
N THR A 254 12.18 -19.82 -23.66
CA THR A 254 12.06 -19.72 -22.19
C THR A 254 11.03 -20.72 -21.66
N VAL A 255 9.86 -20.81 -22.30
CA VAL A 255 8.84 -21.81 -21.93
C VAL A 255 9.37 -23.23 -22.11
N ALA A 256 10.09 -23.53 -23.20
CA ALA A 256 10.71 -24.83 -23.42
C ALA A 256 11.75 -25.19 -22.34
N ARG A 257 12.60 -24.23 -21.94
CA ARG A 257 13.55 -24.44 -20.83
C ARG A 257 12.84 -24.74 -19.51
N TYR A 258 11.70 -24.12 -19.26
CA TYR A 258 10.88 -24.44 -18.10
C TYR A 258 10.32 -25.87 -18.17
N GLN A 259 9.84 -26.31 -19.34
CA GLN A 259 9.38 -27.70 -19.52
C GLN A 259 10.50 -28.73 -19.31
N GLU A 260 11.72 -28.45 -19.80
CA GLU A 260 12.88 -29.31 -19.55
C GLU A 260 13.23 -29.40 -18.06
N TYR A 261 13.12 -28.28 -17.33
CA TYR A 261 13.33 -28.23 -15.87
C TYR A 261 12.24 -28.99 -15.09
N LEU A 262 10.98 -28.88 -15.52
CA LEU A 262 9.88 -29.69 -14.97
C LEU A 262 10.14 -31.19 -15.16
N ALA A 263 10.61 -31.57 -16.35
CA ALA A 263 10.95 -32.96 -16.69
C ALA A 263 12.25 -33.47 -16.04
N GLY A 264 12.98 -32.65 -15.28
CA GLY A 264 14.26 -33.02 -14.68
C GLY A 264 15.39 -33.24 -15.70
N LYS A 265 15.26 -32.70 -16.91
CA LYS A 265 16.25 -32.82 -18.00
C LYS A 265 17.29 -31.70 -18.00
N ARG A 266 17.10 -30.69 -17.15
CA ARG A 266 17.88 -29.46 -17.15
C ARG A 266 18.01 -28.92 -15.72
N GLU A 267 19.22 -28.52 -15.37
CA GLU A 267 19.52 -27.76 -14.15
C GLU A 267 19.26 -26.26 -14.35
N LEU A 268 18.95 -25.56 -13.25
CA LEU A 268 18.73 -24.11 -13.27
C LEU A 268 20.03 -23.34 -13.51
N ARG A 269 19.94 -22.27 -14.29
CA ARG A 269 21.01 -21.30 -14.49
C ARG A 269 20.93 -20.19 -13.46
N ARG A 270 21.94 -19.32 -13.45
CA ARG A 270 22.12 -18.26 -12.45
C ARG A 270 21.03 -17.20 -12.45
N SER A 271 20.20 -17.11 -13.47
CA SER A 271 19.26 -16.01 -13.62
C SER A 271 18.08 -16.09 -12.65
N GLU A 272 17.59 -14.94 -12.23
CA GLU A 272 16.50 -14.74 -11.27
C GLU A 272 15.18 -15.35 -11.75
N GLU A 273 14.91 -15.34 -13.06
CA GLU A 273 13.72 -15.94 -13.66
C GLU A 273 13.74 -17.46 -13.45
N GLU A 274 14.93 -18.07 -13.42
CA GLU A 274 15.11 -19.49 -13.18
C GLU A 274 15.22 -19.81 -11.70
N GLN A 275 16.06 -19.10 -10.95
CA GLN A 275 16.29 -19.34 -9.53
C GLN A 275 15.05 -19.07 -8.68
N ILE A 276 14.24 -18.05 -9.01
CA ILE A 276 13.00 -17.74 -8.28
C ILE A 276 11.79 -18.19 -9.10
N GLY A 277 11.65 -17.68 -10.32
CA GLY A 277 10.45 -17.89 -11.14
C GLY A 277 10.16 -19.37 -11.44
N PHE A 278 11.13 -20.09 -12.03
CA PHE A 278 10.94 -21.51 -12.37
C PHE A 278 10.79 -22.39 -11.14
N ARG A 279 11.57 -22.16 -10.07
CA ARG A 279 11.46 -22.91 -8.82
C ARG A 279 10.07 -22.78 -8.21
N LEU A 280 9.57 -21.56 -8.11
CA LEU A 280 8.27 -21.27 -7.51
C LEU A 280 7.14 -21.86 -8.36
N ALA A 281 7.19 -21.69 -9.68
CA ALA A 281 6.22 -22.27 -10.59
C ALA A 281 6.17 -23.81 -10.48
N LYS A 282 7.34 -24.47 -10.42
CA LYS A 282 7.43 -25.92 -10.21
C LYS A 282 6.88 -26.34 -8.85
N MET A 283 7.22 -25.62 -7.78
CA MET A 283 6.74 -25.90 -6.42
C MET A 283 5.22 -25.84 -6.31
N LEU A 284 4.58 -24.90 -7.03
CA LEU A 284 3.13 -24.72 -7.05
C LEU A 284 2.43 -25.59 -8.12
N GLY A 285 3.18 -26.39 -8.87
CA GLY A 285 2.63 -27.28 -9.90
C GLY A 285 2.13 -26.56 -11.15
N HIS A 286 2.65 -25.38 -11.47
CA HIS A 286 2.27 -24.65 -12.67
C HIS A 286 2.80 -25.33 -13.93
N GLU A 287 1.93 -25.52 -14.92
CA GLU A 287 2.30 -26.11 -16.21
C GLU A 287 3.13 -25.16 -17.09
N THR A 288 3.14 -23.85 -16.82
CA THR A 288 3.85 -22.86 -17.62
C THR A 288 4.37 -21.67 -16.80
N ILE A 289 5.21 -20.86 -17.42
CA ILE A 289 5.74 -19.57 -16.96
C ILE A 289 5.43 -18.51 -18.02
N TYR A 290 5.35 -17.23 -17.64
CA TYR A 290 4.90 -16.16 -18.56
C TYR A 290 5.98 -15.10 -18.81
N PRO A 291 6.75 -15.18 -19.91
CA PRO A 291 7.61 -14.10 -20.39
C PRO A 291 6.79 -12.84 -20.74
N ILE A 292 7.17 -11.66 -20.24
CA ILE A 292 6.45 -10.40 -20.51
C ILE A 292 7.34 -9.22 -20.96
N ASP A 293 8.67 -9.39 -21.04
CA ASP A 293 9.60 -8.31 -21.37
C ASP A 293 9.45 -7.83 -22.82
N VAL A 294 9.79 -6.57 -23.03
CA VAL A 294 10.04 -5.99 -24.35
C VAL A 294 11.27 -5.11 -24.28
N ARG A 295 12.20 -5.29 -25.23
CA ARG A 295 13.38 -4.43 -25.33
C ARG A 295 13.10 -3.20 -26.18
N MET A 296 13.62 -2.07 -25.72
CA MET A 296 13.59 -0.80 -26.44
C MET A 296 14.96 -0.15 -26.33
N ASN A 297 15.40 0.53 -27.41
CA ASN A 297 16.64 1.27 -27.38
C ASN A 297 16.47 2.54 -26.56
N LEU A 298 17.33 2.75 -25.57
CA LEU A 298 17.34 3.97 -24.75
C LEU A 298 18.34 5.01 -25.27
N ASP A 299 19.15 4.68 -26.26
CA ASP A 299 20.07 5.63 -26.90
C ASP A 299 19.25 6.69 -27.64
N GLN A 300 19.17 7.89 -27.04
CA GLN A 300 18.43 9.01 -27.63
C GLN A 300 19.36 9.89 -28.47
N PRO A 301 19.05 10.08 -29.77
CA PRO A 301 19.71 11.08 -30.58
C PRO A 301 19.62 12.47 -29.92
N GLY A 302 20.72 13.22 -29.94
CA GLY A 302 20.75 14.59 -29.42
C GLY A 302 21.01 14.73 -27.92
N LEU A 303 21.01 13.66 -27.12
CA LEU A 303 21.29 13.76 -25.68
C LEU A 303 22.72 14.25 -25.41
N GLU A 304 23.70 13.71 -26.13
CA GLU A 304 25.09 14.16 -26.05
C GLU A 304 25.25 15.62 -26.50
N GLU A 305 24.46 16.06 -27.49
CA GLU A 305 24.46 17.43 -27.98
C GLU A 305 23.94 18.41 -26.93
N VAL A 306 22.86 18.05 -26.21
CA VAL A 306 22.34 18.83 -25.07
C VAL A 306 23.41 18.96 -23.98
N ILE A 307 24.03 17.83 -23.59
CA ILE A 307 25.06 17.84 -22.54
C ILE A 307 26.26 18.70 -22.95
N ALA A 308 26.65 18.68 -24.23
CA ALA A 308 27.76 19.47 -24.75
C ALA A 308 27.45 20.96 -24.91
N ALA A 309 26.17 21.35 -25.01
CA ALA A 309 25.75 22.73 -25.19
C ALA A 309 25.95 23.58 -23.93
N ASP A 310 25.65 23.04 -22.75
CA ASP A 310 25.98 23.63 -21.45
C ASP A 310 26.56 22.59 -20.46
N PRO A 311 27.87 22.31 -20.55
CA PRO A 311 28.52 21.35 -19.65
C PRO A 311 28.51 21.79 -18.18
N ALA A 312 28.40 23.09 -17.89
CA ALA A 312 28.36 23.58 -16.51
C ALA A 312 27.00 23.27 -15.86
N GLU A 313 25.92 23.32 -16.63
CA GLU A 313 24.57 22.97 -16.19
C GLU A 313 24.33 21.44 -16.17
N HIS A 314 24.71 20.73 -17.24
CA HIS A 314 24.37 19.30 -17.40
C HIS A 314 25.44 18.36 -16.85
N GLY A 315 26.72 18.76 -16.90
CA GLY A 315 27.86 17.94 -16.48
C GLY A 315 27.76 17.40 -15.05
N PRO A 316 27.43 18.22 -14.03
CA PRO A 316 27.30 17.74 -12.65
C PRO A 316 26.23 16.66 -12.48
N ARG A 317 25.08 16.77 -13.19
CA ARG A 317 24.02 15.75 -13.14
C ARG A 317 24.49 14.44 -13.77
N MET A 318 25.12 14.51 -14.93
CA MET A 318 25.63 13.32 -15.63
C MET A 318 26.75 12.62 -14.84
N ALA A 319 27.68 13.39 -14.25
CA ALA A 319 28.74 12.85 -13.40
C ALA A 319 28.18 12.15 -12.15
N SER A 320 27.03 12.61 -11.63
CA SER A 320 26.42 11.98 -10.46
C SER A 320 25.88 10.57 -10.73
N ILE A 321 25.59 10.20 -12.00
CA ILE A 321 25.12 8.83 -12.33
C ILE A 321 26.16 7.79 -11.94
N GLU A 322 27.44 8.05 -12.26
CA GLU A 322 28.53 7.14 -11.95
C GLU A 322 28.71 6.95 -10.44
N GLU A 323 28.69 8.06 -9.69
CA GLU A 323 28.77 8.03 -8.23
C GLU A 323 27.58 7.30 -7.61
N LEU A 324 26.35 7.61 -8.04
CA LEU A 324 25.13 6.95 -7.56
C LEU A 324 25.13 5.45 -7.85
N GLY A 325 25.53 5.07 -9.07
CA GLY A 325 25.65 3.66 -9.47
C GLY A 325 26.68 2.92 -8.62
N ASN A 326 27.87 3.49 -8.43
CA ASN A 326 28.93 2.90 -7.60
C ASN A 326 28.50 2.75 -6.14
N ASN A 327 27.84 3.76 -5.58
CA ASN A 327 27.31 3.71 -4.22
C ASN A 327 26.21 2.64 -4.07
N ALA A 328 25.33 2.50 -5.08
CA ALA A 328 24.31 1.47 -5.09
C ALA A 328 24.93 0.06 -5.12
N ILE A 329 25.93 -0.18 -5.98
CA ILE A 329 26.65 -1.46 -6.03
C ILE A 329 27.37 -1.77 -4.70
N ALA A 330 28.05 -0.79 -4.12
CA ALA A 330 28.73 -0.97 -2.83
C ALA A 330 27.74 -1.33 -1.72
N GLN A 331 26.57 -0.69 -1.71
CA GLN A 331 25.53 -0.98 -0.72
C GLN A 331 24.92 -2.38 -0.93
N MET A 332 24.67 -2.77 -2.18
CA MET A 332 24.21 -4.10 -2.56
C MET A 332 25.20 -5.21 -2.16
N ASP A 333 26.49 -4.98 -2.39
CA ASP A 333 27.56 -5.89 -1.97
C ASP A 333 27.59 -6.04 -0.44
N GLN A 334 27.41 -4.95 0.31
CA GLN A 334 27.32 -5.01 1.76
C GLN A 334 26.12 -5.84 2.22
N TRP A 335 24.93 -5.66 1.64
CA TRP A 335 23.74 -6.45 1.97
C TRP A 335 23.94 -7.95 1.74
N LEU A 336 24.57 -8.33 0.62
CA LEU A 336 24.87 -9.74 0.35
C LEU A 336 25.96 -10.31 1.27
N LYS A 337 26.93 -9.50 1.70
CA LYS A 337 27.99 -9.94 2.63
C LYS A 337 27.45 -10.15 4.04
N GLU A 338 26.58 -9.26 4.50
CA GLU A 338 26.07 -9.25 5.88
C GLU A 338 24.77 -10.06 6.04
N GLY A 339 24.03 -10.29 4.96
CA GLY A 339 22.71 -10.92 4.98
C GLY A 339 22.54 -12.09 3.99
N THR A 340 21.28 -12.50 3.87
CA THR A 340 20.79 -13.53 2.98
C THR A 340 20.27 -12.95 1.66
N ILE A 341 19.98 -13.81 0.67
CA ILE A 341 19.23 -13.39 -0.53
C ILE A 341 17.87 -12.76 -0.16
N ALA A 342 17.20 -13.23 0.90
CA ALA A 342 15.93 -12.66 1.35
C ALA A 342 16.12 -11.22 1.87
N ASP A 343 17.17 -10.97 2.66
CA ASP A 343 17.50 -9.62 3.16
C ASP A 343 17.80 -8.66 2.02
N MET A 344 18.59 -9.10 1.04
CA MET A 344 18.90 -8.32 -0.16
C MET A 344 17.63 -7.95 -0.94
N LEU A 345 16.78 -8.93 -1.25
CA LEU A 345 15.52 -8.68 -1.94
C LEU A 345 14.59 -7.80 -1.10
N TYR A 346 14.58 -7.94 0.22
CA TYR A 346 13.80 -7.09 1.11
C TYR A 346 14.24 -5.63 0.98
N GLU A 347 15.53 -5.35 1.15
CA GLU A 347 16.05 -3.98 1.07
C GLU A 347 15.78 -3.36 -0.32
N MET A 348 15.98 -4.11 -1.39
CA MET A 348 15.71 -3.65 -2.76
C MET A 348 14.22 -3.31 -3.00
N ASN A 349 13.28 -4.00 -2.35
CA ASN A 349 11.85 -3.77 -2.55
C ASN A 349 11.25 -2.78 -1.55
N ARG A 350 12.06 -2.13 -0.71
CA ARG A 350 11.56 -1.05 0.15
C ARG A 350 11.24 0.20 -0.69
N PRO A 351 10.14 0.92 -0.39
CA PRO A 351 9.71 2.08 -1.16
C PRO A 351 10.80 3.13 -1.41
N GLU A 352 11.66 3.38 -0.43
CA GLU A 352 12.77 4.35 -0.55
C GLU A 352 13.83 3.96 -1.57
N PHE A 353 14.13 2.67 -1.74
CA PHE A 353 15.11 2.20 -2.72
C PHE A 353 14.49 2.05 -4.12
N LEU A 354 13.22 1.67 -4.19
CA LEU A 354 12.43 1.70 -5.41
C LEU A 354 12.32 3.14 -5.97
N ASP A 355 11.97 4.11 -5.13
CA ASP A 355 11.88 5.51 -5.53
C ASP A 355 13.25 6.04 -5.98
N LEU A 356 14.33 5.75 -5.26
CA LEU A 356 15.68 6.19 -5.64
C LEU A 356 16.05 5.78 -7.07
N ASN A 357 15.71 4.55 -7.50
CA ASN A 357 15.98 4.07 -8.85
C ASN A 357 15.19 4.89 -9.89
N TYR A 358 13.91 5.15 -9.64
CA TYR A 358 13.07 5.94 -10.54
C TYR A 358 13.50 7.41 -10.62
N GLN A 359 13.98 7.98 -9.50
CA GLN A 359 14.41 9.37 -9.43
C GLN A 359 15.62 9.69 -10.33
N ILE A 360 16.41 8.71 -10.77
CA ILE A 360 17.49 8.93 -11.76
C ILE A 360 16.90 9.49 -13.06
N TYR A 361 15.80 8.91 -13.55
CA TYR A 361 15.12 9.37 -14.76
C TYR A 361 14.58 10.80 -14.62
N LEU A 362 13.97 11.11 -13.48
CA LEU A 362 13.32 12.41 -13.28
C LEU A 362 14.28 13.53 -12.84
N ARG A 363 15.34 13.22 -12.10
CA ARG A 363 16.26 14.23 -11.55
C ARG A 363 17.47 14.48 -12.43
N ILE A 364 17.85 13.52 -13.27
CA ILE A 364 19.03 13.61 -14.13
C ILE A 364 18.60 13.79 -15.58
N PHE A 365 17.84 12.85 -16.15
CA PHE A 365 17.54 12.87 -17.58
C PHE A 365 16.44 13.88 -17.95
N LEU A 366 15.32 13.93 -17.24
CA LEU A 366 14.22 14.86 -17.55
C LEU A 366 14.64 16.34 -17.64
N PRO A 367 15.46 16.91 -16.72
CA PRO A 367 15.92 18.30 -16.83
C PRO A 367 17.08 18.51 -17.81
N THR A 368 17.54 17.47 -18.51
CA THR A 368 18.58 17.59 -19.55
C THR A 368 17.93 18.03 -20.86
N VAL A 369 17.81 19.34 -21.04
CA VAL A 369 17.15 20.02 -22.17
C VAL A 369 17.91 21.29 -22.54
N GLU A 370 18.00 21.59 -23.84
CA GLU A 370 18.54 22.85 -24.35
C GLU A 370 17.64 23.36 -25.49
N GLY A 371 17.04 24.54 -25.34
CA GLY A 371 16.12 25.10 -26.33
C GLY A 371 14.94 24.17 -26.66
N ASP A 372 14.83 23.75 -27.92
CA ASP A 372 13.83 22.81 -28.44
C ASP A 372 14.34 21.35 -28.53
N ASN A 373 15.56 21.08 -28.03
CA ASN A 373 16.11 19.75 -27.96
C ASN A 373 15.70 19.06 -26.63
N TYR A 374 14.65 18.25 -26.70
CA TYR A 374 14.04 17.53 -25.58
C TYR A 374 14.62 16.12 -25.35
N ALA A 375 15.85 15.83 -25.80
CA ALA A 375 16.40 14.47 -25.77
C ALA A 375 16.37 13.79 -24.38
N GLY A 376 16.55 14.55 -23.30
CA GLY A 376 16.40 14.03 -21.93
C GLY A 376 14.97 13.57 -21.60
N ALA A 377 13.96 14.34 -22.00
CA ALA A 377 12.56 13.97 -21.85
C ALA A 377 12.19 12.79 -22.77
N ASP A 378 12.73 12.71 -23.98
CA ASP A 378 12.51 11.59 -24.91
C ASP A 378 13.09 10.27 -24.38
N LEU A 379 14.21 10.32 -23.65
CA LEU A 379 14.78 9.16 -22.96
C LEU A 379 13.80 8.66 -21.90
N VAL A 380 13.32 9.58 -21.05
CA VAL A 380 12.36 9.27 -19.99
C VAL A 380 11.05 8.74 -20.59
N ALA A 381 10.57 9.33 -21.68
CA ALA A 381 9.38 8.88 -22.38
C ALA A 381 9.56 7.47 -22.95
N THR A 382 10.73 7.16 -23.51
CA THR A 382 11.05 5.81 -24.03
C THR A 382 11.10 4.78 -22.89
N TRP A 383 11.65 5.14 -21.73
CA TRP A 383 11.63 4.28 -20.54
C TRP A 383 10.20 4.00 -20.06
N HIS A 384 9.34 5.02 -20.00
CA HIS A 384 7.93 4.84 -19.67
C HIS A 384 7.20 4.00 -20.72
N GLN A 385 7.48 4.22 -22.01
CA GLN A 385 6.89 3.44 -23.10
C GLN A 385 7.25 1.95 -23.00
N ARG A 386 8.50 1.62 -22.65
CA ARG A 386 8.93 0.24 -22.41
C ARG A 386 8.11 -0.39 -21.29
N ASN A 387 7.99 0.29 -20.15
CA ASN A 387 7.24 -0.21 -18.98
C ASN A 387 5.74 -0.36 -19.25
N LEU A 388 5.12 0.58 -19.98
CA LEU A 388 3.73 0.46 -20.43
C LEU A 388 3.52 -0.76 -21.33
N ARG A 389 4.46 -1.04 -22.24
CA ARG A 389 4.39 -2.22 -23.11
C ARG A 389 4.55 -3.53 -22.33
N ILE A 390 5.42 -3.58 -21.33
CA ILE A 390 5.57 -4.75 -20.44
C ILE A 390 4.27 -5.00 -19.67
N MET A 391 3.66 -3.96 -19.07
CA MET A 391 2.36 -4.10 -18.41
C MET A 391 1.24 -4.46 -19.39
N SER A 392 1.30 -4.00 -20.65
CA SER A 392 0.38 -4.45 -21.70
C SER A 392 0.56 -5.93 -22.04
N ASN A 393 1.79 -6.45 -22.04
CA ASN A 393 2.07 -7.87 -22.20
C ASN A 393 1.51 -8.70 -21.02
N LEU A 394 1.55 -8.16 -19.80
CA LEU A 394 0.92 -8.79 -18.64
C LEU A 394 -0.59 -8.98 -18.84
N HIS A 395 -1.29 -8.02 -19.47
CA HIS A 395 -2.71 -8.21 -19.81
C HIS A 395 -2.97 -9.31 -20.85
N GLN A 396 -1.97 -9.65 -21.67
CA GLN A 396 -2.11 -10.65 -22.73
C GLN A 396 -1.96 -12.10 -22.25
N ILE A 397 -1.58 -12.34 -20.98
CA ILE A 397 -1.34 -13.72 -20.49
C ILE A 397 -2.60 -14.48 -20.06
N GLY A 398 -3.79 -13.93 -20.37
CA GLY A 398 -5.08 -14.58 -20.08
C GLY A 398 -5.44 -14.56 -18.60
N LEU A 399 -5.24 -13.42 -17.94
CA LEU A 399 -5.61 -13.20 -16.54
C LEU A 399 -7.13 -13.19 -16.34
N THR A 400 -7.55 -13.65 -15.18
CA THR A 400 -8.94 -13.64 -14.70
C THR A 400 -9.02 -13.00 -13.30
N PRO A 401 -10.19 -12.53 -12.86
CA PRO A 401 -10.35 -11.96 -11.52
C PRO A 401 -10.09 -12.91 -10.34
N GLU A 402 -9.91 -14.21 -10.60
CA GLU A 402 -9.56 -15.21 -9.59
C GLU A 402 -8.04 -15.47 -9.51
N ASP A 403 -7.26 -14.88 -10.43
CA ASP A 403 -5.81 -15.03 -10.42
C ASP A 403 -5.15 -14.22 -9.30
N ARG A 404 -4.02 -14.72 -8.80
CA ARG A 404 -3.03 -13.97 -8.02
C ARG A 404 -1.75 -13.95 -8.83
N VAL A 405 -1.26 -12.76 -9.16
CA VAL A 405 -0.13 -12.61 -10.08
C VAL A 405 1.12 -12.26 -9.29
N LEU A 406 2.21 -12.98 -9.55
CA LEU A 406 3.55 -12.56 -9.16
C LEU A 406 4.34 -12.20 -10.42
N VAL A 407 4.99 -11.04 -10.41
CA VAL A 407 5.95 -10.63 -11.44
C VAL A 407 7.34 -10.61 -10.81
N VAL A 408 8.28 -11.39 -11.36
CA VAL A 408 9.70 -11.37 -11.00
C VAL A 408 10.44 -10.59 -12.08
N TYR A 409 10.99 -9.44 -11.72
CA TYR A 409 11.57 -8.49 -12.67
C TYR A 409 12.69 -7.67 -12.04
N GLY A 410 13.59 -7.12 -12.87
CA GLY A 410 14.59 -6.16 -12.45
C GLY A 410 13.99 -4.98 -11.67
N GLN A 411 14.59 -4.66 -10.53
CA GLN A 411 14.13 -3.65 -9.57
C GLN A 411 13.76 -2.30 -10.21
N GLY A 412 14.51 -1.86 -11.22
CA GLY A 412 14.29 -0.54 -11.85
C GLY A 412 12.95 -0.39 -12.58
N HIS A 413 12.24 -1.49 -12.86
CA HIS A 413 10.93 -1.47 -13.51
C HIS A 413 9.77 -1.36 -12.51
N VAL A 414 9.96 -1.87 -11.29
CA VAL A 414 8.91 -1.99 -10.27
C VAL A 414 8.20 -0.67 -9.96
N PRO A 415 8.88 0.48 -9.79
CA PRO A 415 8.19 1.74 -9.47
C PRO A 415 7.16 2.15 -10.53
N LEU A 416 7.44 1.87 -11.81
CA LEU A 416 6.52 2.18 -12.90
C LEU A 416 5.41 1.14 -13.00
N PHE A 417 5.70 -0.14 -12.73
CA PHE A 417 4.66 -1.17 -12.66
C PHE A 417 3.66 -0.89 -11.54
N GLU A 418 4.14 -0.48 -10.35
CA GLU A 418 3.29 -0.08 -9.22
C GLU A 418 2.38 1.07 -9.61
N ARG A 419 2.94 2.18 -10.12
CA ARG A 419 2.15 3.35 -10.54
C ARG A 419 1.11 3.00 -11.61
N ILE A 420 1.51 2.26 -12.65
CA ILE A 420 0.60 1.81 -13.70
C ILE A 420 -0.52 0.93 -13.10
N ALA A 421 -0.19 0.03 -12.19
CA ALA A 421 -1.16 -0.87 -11.56
C ALA A 421 -2.13 -0.12 -10.63
N GLU A 422 -1.63 0.80 -9.81
CA GLU A 422 -2.40 1.64 -8.87
C GLU A 422 -3.34 2.61 -9.59
N ASP A 423 -2.86 3.24 -10.66
CA ASP A 423 -3.66 4.15 -11.49
C ASP A 423 -4.65 3.40 -12.39
N SER A 424 -4.44 2.09 -12.58
CA SER A 424 -5.36 1.24 -13.34
C SER A 424 -6.50 0.70 -12.47
N PRO A 425 -7.67 0.46 -13.09
CA PRO A 425 -8.75 -0.20 -12.37
C PRO A 425 -8.50 -1.71 -12.20
N TYR A 426 -7.58 -2.33 -12.94
CA TYR A 426 -7.51 -3.79 -13.08
C TYR A 426 -6.81 -4.52 -11.93
N PHE A 427 -5.88 -3.84 -11.25
CA PHE A 427 -4.99 -4.48 -10.28
C PHE A 427 -5.15 -3.92 -8.87
N GLU A 428 -4.86 -4.77 -7.90
CA GLU A 428 -4.63 -4.42 -6.51
C GLU A 428 -3.17 -4.80 -6.19
N VAL A 429 -2.32 -3.80 -5.96
CA VAL A 429 -0.90 -4.04 -5.66
C VAL A 429 -0.76 -4.66 -4.27
N VAL A 430 -0.04 -5.78 -4.19
CA VAL A 430 0.26 -6.49 -2.95
C VAL A 430 1.75 -6.38 -2.65
N SER A 431 2.10 -5.84 -1.49
CA SER A 431 3.50 -5.71 -1.07
C SER A 431 4.18 -7.08 -0.95
N VAL A 432 5.38 -7.19 -1.51
CA VAL A 432 6.24 -8.38 -1.40
C VAL A 432 7.01 -8.43 -0.08
N LEU A 433 7.17 -7.31 0.62
CA LEU A 433 8.00 -7.20 1.83
C LEU A 433 7.64 -8.19 2.96
N PRO A 434 6.36 -8.47 3.25
CA PRO A 434 5.98 -9.46 4.27
C PRO A 434 6.39 -10.90 3.93
N TYR A 435 6.78 -11.16 2.67
CA TYR A 435 7.18 -12.47 2.18
C TYR A 435 8.70 -12.63 2.09
N LEU A 436 9.48 -11.61 2.49
CA LEU A 436 10.94 -11.61 2.43
C LEU A 436 11.60 -11.55 3.82
N ARG A 437 10.82 -11.70 4.91
CA ARG A 437 11.29 -11.67 6.30
C ARG A 437 10.68 -12.76 7.17
#